data_AF-A0A850BCL6-F1
#
_entry.id   AF-A0A850BCL6-F1
#
_cell.length_a   1.000
_cell.length_b   1.000
_cell.length_c   1.000
_cell.angle_alpha   90.00
_cell.angle_beta   90.00
_cell.angle_gamma   90.00
#
_symmetry.space_group_name_H-M   'P 1'
#
loop_
_entity.id
_entity.type
_entity.pdbx_description
1 polymer ?
#
loop_
_entity_poly.entity_id
_entity_poly.type
_entity_poly.pdbx_seq_one_letter_code
_entity_poly.pdbx_strand_id
1 'polypeptide(L)'
;MPANGGSRFAIEPPDAEQARAFVYAAMSSDDCLKELRARRVPFERVEETKGVEMPIRFTGPIRGVRFRPVFQLQPEDKMHTTIADCRLGLALDDMAGVLAARGVVEAEYYSMYRKRGLGFIKPRKRHPGGRAIDLVSVTLKGGEKYSVRGDFHGRIGAKTCGEKAAEPTKDTAGARFWRDVVCDLHEKRSFNLLLTPNHDWGHRDHFHMEVRSDIRWLLIQ
;
A
#
# COMPACT_ATOMS: atom_id res chain seq x y z
N MET A 1 -20.20 -7.59 7.04
CA MET A 1 -21.09 -6.62 7.73
C MET A 1 -20.41 -5.25 7.78
N PRO A 2 -21.15 -4.13 7.89
CA PRO A 2 -20.54 -2.83 8.18
C PRO A 2 -19.66 -2.95 9.42
N ALA A 3 -18.41 -2.52 9.34
CA ALA A 3 -17.47 -2.60 10.46
C ALA A 3 -17.35 -1.26 11.18
N ASN A 4 -16.91 -1.28 12.44
CA ASN A 4 -16.60 -0.07 13.21
C ASN A 4 -15.22 0.51 12.79
N GLY A 5 -15.10 0.86 11.51
CA GLY A 5 -13.88 1.40 10.88
C GLY A 5 -13.94 2.91 10.61
N GLY A 6 -14.98 3.61 11.09
CA GLY A 6 -15.17 5.05 10.85
C GLY A 6 -15.56 5.43 9.41
N SER A 7 -15.79 4.45 8.53
CA SER A 7 -16.29 4.64 7.17
C SER A 7 -17.40 3.64 6.88
N ARG A 8 -18.45 4.07 6.18
CA ARG A 8 -19.53 3.19 5.70
C ARG A 8 -19.06 2.12 4.73
N PHE A 9 -17.86 2.27 4.16
CA PHE A 9 -17.24 1.30 3.26
C PHE A 9 -16.31 0.32 3.98
N ALA A 10 -16.11 0.47 5.30
CA ALA A 10 -15.39 -0.52 6.08
C ALA A 10 -16.28 -1.76 6.22
N ILE A 11 -15.75 -2.89 5.75
CA ILE A 11 -16.44 -4.18 5.79
C ILE A 11 -15.61 -5.19 6.57
N GLU A 12 -16.26 -5.92 7.46
CA GLU A 12 -15.69 -7.16 8.00
C GLU A 12 -16.22 -8.32 7.13
N PRO A 13 -15.36 -8.92 6.27
CA PRO A 13 -15.76 -10.08 5.50
C PRO A 13 -15.92 -11.30 6.44
N PRO A 14 -16.83 -12.24 6.13
CA PRO A 14 -17.07 -13.40 6.99
C PRO A 14 -15.83 -14.30 7.18
N ASP A 15 -14.94 -14.31 6.19
CA ASP A 15 -13.67 -15.01 6.16
C ASP A 15 -12.48 -14.07 6.41
N ALA A 16 -12.65 -13.05 7.26
CA ALA A 16 -11.62 -12.05 7.58
C ALA A 16 -10.25 -12.65 7.94
N GLU A 17 -10.23 -13.80 8.62
CA GLU A 17 -8.99 -14.47 9.02
C GLU A 17 -8.21 -15.07 7.85
N GLN A 18 -8.86 -15.28 6.70
CA GLN A 18 -8.24 -15.73 5.46
C GLN A 18 -7.74 -14.56 4.60
N ALA A 19 -8.12 -13.32 4.92
CA ALA A 19 -7.61 -12.15 4.21
C ALA A 19 -6.10 -12.03 4.42
N ARG A 20 -5.35 -11.85 3.33
CA ARG A 20 -3.88 -11.79 3.38
C ARG A 20 -3.37 -10.72 4.33
N ALA A 21 -4.01 -9.54 4.36
CA ALA A 21 -3.66 -8.46 5.27
C ALA A 21 -3.78 -8.87 6.74
N PHE A 22 -4.83 -9.64 7.09
CA PHE A 22 -5.00 -10.18 8.43
C PHE A 22 -3.90 -11.18 8.77
N VAL A 23 -3.64 -12.13 7.88
CA VAL A 23 -2.57 -13.14 8.03
C VAL A 23 -1.21 -12.46 8.20
N TYR A 24 -0.85 -11.53 7.32
CA TYR A 24 0.41 -10.79 7.38
C TYR A 24 0.51 -9.98 8.68
N ALA A 25 -0.56 -9.29 9.07
CA ALA A 25 -0.55 -8.46 10.28
C ALA A 25 -0.35 -9.28 11.57
N ALA A 26 -0.75 -10.56 11.56
CA ALA A 26 -0.66 -11.49 12.69
C ALA A 26 0.64 -12.30 12.74
N MET A 27 1.43 -12.35 11.65
CA MET A 27 2.71 -13.08 11.63
C MET A 27 3.64 -12.57 12.73
N SER A 28 4.49 -13.45 13.28
CA SER A 28 5.67 -13.04 14.05
C SER A 28 6.70 -12.38 13.11
N SER A 29 7.67 -11.66 13.69
CA SER A 29 8.76 -11.09 12.89
C SER A 29 9.58 -12.16 12.16
N ASP A 30 9.82 -13.31 12.80
CA ASP A 30 10.59 -14.41 12.21
C ASP A 30 9.85 -15.10 11.07
N ASP A 31 8.55 -15.36 11.25
CA ASP A 31 7.70 -15.95 10.20
C ASP A 31 7.59 -15.02 9.00
N CYS A 32 7.43 -13.73 9.24
CA CYS A 32 7.37 -12.71 8.21
C CYS A 32 8.68 -12.64 7.39
N LEU A 33 9.83 -12.63 8.06
CA LEU A 33 11.13 -12.67 7.37
C LEU A 33 11.35 -13.99 6.61
N LYS A 34 10.88 -15.12 7.14
CA LYS A 34 10.92 -16.42 6.47
C LYS A 34 10.07 -16.39 5.19
N GLU A 35 8.88 -15.83 5.26
CA GLU A 35 7.98 -15.69 4.12
C GLU A 35 8.56 -14.76 3.04
N LEU A 36 9.12 -13.61 3.42
CA LEU A 36 9.81 -12.72 2.46
C LEU A 36 10.95 -13.43 1.72
N ARG A 37 11.76 -14.22 2.45
CA ARG A 37 12.82 -15.03 1.85
C ARG A 37 12.26 -16.11 0.93
N ALA A 38 11.20 -16.80 1.33
CA ALA A 38 10.54 -17.82 0.51
C ALA A 38 10.00 -17.22 -0.81
N ARG A 39 9.48 -15.99 -0.75
CA ARG A 39 9.02 -15.21 -1.92
C ARG A 39 10.14 -14.57 -2.72
N ARG A 40 11.40 -14.69 -2.28
CA ARG A 40 12.58 -14.06 -2.89
C ARG A 40 12.45 -12.54 -3.01
N VAL A 41 11.80 -11.90 -2.04
CA VAL A 41 11.76 -10.44 -1.97
C VAL A 41 13.17 -9.95 -1.63
N PRO A 42 13.77 -9.02 -2.41
CA PRO A 42 15.09 -8.48 -2.11
C PRO A 42 14.99 -7.47 -0.96
N PHE A 43 15.46 -7.85 0.22
CA PHE A 43 15.46 -6.98 1.38
C PHE A 43 16.70 -7.16 2.25
N GLU A 44 16.98 -6.15 3.06
CA GLU A 44 17.89 -6.22 4.19
C GLU A 44 17.19 -5.78 5.47
N ARG A 45 17.66 -6.27 6.61
CA ARG A 45 17.27 -5.74 7.91
C ARG A 45 18.02 -4.44 8.16
N VAL A 46 17.38 -3.49 8.82
CA VAL A 46 18.04 -2.25 9.25
C VAL A 46 18.03 -2.13 10.77
N GLU A 47 18.68 -1.09 11.28
CA GLU A 47 18.73 -0.78 12.70
C GLU A 47 17.33 -0.65 13.34
N GLU A 48 17.27 -0.93 14.64
CA GLU A 48 16.04 -0.80 15.40
C GLU A 48 15.43 0.59 15.21
N THR A 49 14.22 0.62 14.68
CA THR A 49 13.54 1.86 14.32
C THR A 49 12.33 2.03 15.22
N LYS A 50 12.28 3.15 15.95
CA LYS A 50 11.19 3.44 16.89
C LYS A 50 9.82 3.28 16.24
N GLY A 51 9.03 2.34 16.77
CA GLY A 51 7.66 2.06 16.34
C GLY A 51 7.53 0.99 15.26
N VAL A 52 8.63 0.57 14.62
CA VAL A 52 8.63 -0.50 13.61
C VAL A 52 9.05 -1.80 14.29
N GLU A 53 8.31 -2.88 14.07
CA GLU A 53 8.53 -4.14 14.80
C GLU A 53 9.63 -4.98 14.18
N MET A 54 9.66 -5.06 12.85
CA MET A 54 10.76 -5.67 12.11
C MET A 54 11.17 -4.78 10.93
N PRO A 55 12.08 -3.82 11.16
CA PRO A 55 12.44 -2.84 10.15
C PRO A 55 13.32 -3.45 9.06
N ILE A 56 12.89 -3.25 7.81
CA ILE A 56 13.59 -3.68 6.61
C ILE A 56 13.68 -2.55 5.58
N ARG A 57 14.57 -2.73 4.59
CA ARG A 57 14.62 -1.98 3.35
C ARG A 57 14.63 -2.93 2.17
N PHE A 58 14.05 -2.52 1.04
CA PHE A 58 14.21 -3.25 -0.20
C PHE A 58 15.56 -2.95 -0.83
N THR A 59 16.26 -3.99 -1.27
CA THR A 59 17.61 -3.87 -1.87
C THR A 59 17.57 -3.95 -3.39
N GLY A 60 16.39 -4.12 -3.98
CA GLY A 60 16.21 -4.21 -5.43
C GLY A 60 14.73 -4.27 -5.85
N PRO A 61 14.46 -4.48 -7.15
CA PRO A 61 13.11 -4.62 -7.67
C PRO A 61 12.39 -5.86 -7.11
N ILE A 62 11.16 -5.69 -6.63
CA ILE A 62 10.30 -6.79 -6.19
C ILE A 62 9.49 -7.23 -7.41
N ARG A 63 9.62 -8.50 -7.84
CA ARG A 63 8.96 -9.00 -9.06
C ARG A 63 9.19 -8.12 -10.31
N GLY A 64 10.36 -7.49 -10.39
CA GLY A 64 10.71 -6.58 -11.50
C GLY A 64 10.24 -5.13 -11.34
N VAL A 65 9.50 -4.80 -10.27
CA VAL A 65 9.05 -3.44 -9.95
C VAL A 65 9.99 -2.78 -8.95
N ARG A 66 10.64 -1.68 -9.34
CA ARG A 66 11.43 -0.86 -8.43
C ARG A 66 10.51 0.10 -7.67
N PHE A 67 10.50 -0.02 -6.34
CA PHE A 67 9.84 0.95 -5.46
C PHE A 67 10.84 2.05 -5.12
N ARG A 68 10.48 3.32 -5.37
CA ARG A 68 11.34 4.46 -5.04
C ARG A 68 10.58 5.64 -4.41
N PRO A 69 11.20 6.39 -3.48
CA PRO A 69 10.58 7.61 -2.96
C PRO A 69 10.62 8.73 -4.02
N VAL A 70 9.55 9.53 -4.13
CA VAL A 70 9.51 10.69 -5.05
C VAL A 70 10.48 11.81 -4.65
N PHE A 71 10.79 11.95 -3.36
CA PHE A 71 11.68 12.98 -2.85
C PHE A 71 12.99 12.35 -2.39
N GLN A 72 14.03 12.38 -3.23
CA GLN A 72 15.36 11.86 -2.89
C GLN A 72 16.27 12.98 -2.37
N LEU A 73 16.07 13.39 -1.12
CA LEU A 73 16.92 14.41 -0.48
C LEU A 73 18.26 13.85 0.01
N GLN A 74 18.36 12.51 0.12
CA GLN A 74 19.54 11.76 0.55
C GLN A 74 19.55 10.41 -0.18
N PRO A 75 20.68 9.67 -0.18
CA PRO A 75 20.70 8.27 -0.58
C PRO A 75 19.60 7.45 0.12
N GLU A 76 18.95 6.53 -0.60
CA GLU A 76 17.77 5.80 -0.11
C GLU A 76 18.05 5.03 1.18
N ASP A 77 19.23 4.42 1.30
CA ASP A 77 19.72 3.72 2.50
C ASP A 77 19.74 4.61 3.76
N LYS A 78 19.87 5.94 3.58
CA LYS A 78 19.87 6.94 4.68
C LYS A 78 18.51 7.56 4.94
N MET A 79 17.55 7.38 4.05
CA MET A 79 16.22 8.00 4.16
C MET A 79 15.31 7.19 5.08
N HIS A 80 14.89 7.74 6.22
CA HIS A 80 13.96 7.04 7.12
C HIS A 80 12.62 6.69 6.44
N THR A 81 12.19 7.46 5.43
CA THR A 81 10.94 7.22 4.69
C THR A 81 10.93 5.92 3.88
N THR A 82 12.08 5.27 3.68
CA THR A 82 12.15 3.98 2.98
C THR A 82 12.27 2.76 3.88
N ILE A 83 12.11 2.95 5.20
CA ILE A 83 11.99 1.84 6.15
C ILE A 83 10.56 1.32 6.12
N ALA A 84 10.40 -0.01 5.98
CA ALA A 84 9.14 -0.72 6.09
C ALA A 84 9.20 -1.70 7.28
N ASP A 85 8.04 -2.04 7.84
CA ASP A 85 7.89 -3.28 8.59
C ASP A 85 7.85 -4.45 7.60
N CYS A 86 8.46 -5.58 7.94
CA CYS A 86 8.50 -6.75 7.07
C CYS A 86 7.10 -7.16 6.56
N ARG A 87 6.04 -6.95 7.36
CA ARG A 87 4.66 -7.32 7.01
C ARG A 87 4.07 -6.42 5.92
N LEU A 88 4.47 -5.15 5.89
CA LEU A 88 4.19 -4.29 4.74
C LEU A 88 4.92 -4.83 3.50
N GLY A 89 6.14 -5.35 3.66
CA GLY A 89 6.89 -5.98 2.57
C GLY A 89 6.16 -7.14 1.88
N LEU A 90 5.42 -7.95 2.63
CA LEU A 90 4.60 -9.03 2.05
C LEU A 90 3.44 -8.49 1.21
N ALA A 91 2.78 -7.44 1.67
CA ALA A 91 1.73 -6.78 0.90
C ALA A 91 2.29 -6.05 -0.34
N LEU A 92 3.50 -5.49 -0.24
CA LEU A 92 4.19 -4.89 -1.37
C LEU A 92 4.65 -5.91 -2.41
N ASP A 93 4.98 -7.14 -2.02
CA ASP A 93 5.22 -8.24 -2.96
C ASP A 93 3.96 -8.59 -3.76
N ASP A 94 2.81 -8.69 -3.09
CA ASP A 94 1.52 -8.90 -3.76
C ASP A 94 1.20 -7.76 -4.73
N MET A 95 1.45 -6.51 -4.30
CA MET A 95 1.26 -5.33 -5.14
C MET A 95 2.20 -5.32 -6.33
N ALA A 96 3.47 -5.66 -6.12
CA ALA A 96 4.43 -5.80 -7.19
C ALA A 96 3.98 -6.83 -8.22
N GLY A 97 3.30 -7.91 -7.80
CA GLY A 97 2.70 -8.88 -8.70
C GLY A 97 1.59 -8.29 -9.58
N VAL A 98 0.68 -7.50 -8.99
CA VAL A 98 -0.41 -6.79 -9.71
C VAL A 98 0.15 -5.78 -10.70
N LEU A 99 1.17 -5.03 -10.30
CA LEU A 99 1.84 -4.01 -11.11
C LEU A 99 2.66 -4.64 -12.24
N ALA A 100 3.47 -5.66 -11.95
CA ALA A 100 4.29 -6.35 -12.94
C ALA A 100 3.45 -7.03 -14.03
N ALA A 101 2.30 -7.60 -13.68
CA ALA A 101 1.36 -8.18 -14.64
C ALA A 101 0.84 -7.15 -15.68
N ARG A 102 0.94 -5.86 -15.35
CA ARG A 102 0.54 -4.74 -16.22
C ARG A 102 1.75 -4.03 -16.86
N GLY A 103 2.94 -4.61 -16.77
CA GLY A 103 4.15 -4.06 -17.39
C GLY A 103 4.76 -2.87 -16.64
N VAL A 104 4.37 -2.64 -15.38
CA VAL A 104 5.02 -1.64 -14.53
C VAL A 104 6.42 -2.09 -14.19
N VAL A 105 7.39 -1.18 -14.30
CA VAL A 105 8.80 -1.40 -13.91
C VAL A 105 9.20 -0.54 -12.72
N GLU A 106 8.44 0.50 -12.42
CA GLU A 106 8.72 1.42 -11.33
C GLU A 106 7.45 1.92 -10.67
N ALA A 107 7.47 2.02 -9.34
CA ALA A 107 6.40 2.52 -8.50
C ALA A 107 6.97 3.59 -7.56
N GLU A 108 6.49 4.83 -7.71
CA GLU A 108 6.92 5.95 -6.89
C GLU A 108 5.99 6.16 -5.69
N TYR A 109 6.56 6.44 -4.51
CA TYR A 109 5.79 6.68 -3.28
C TYR A 109 6.30 7.88 -2.47
N TYR A 110 5.48 8.41 -1.57
CA TYR A 110 5.94 9.47 -0.65
C TYR A 110 6.78 8.91 0.50
N SER A 111 6.22 7.97 1.27
CA SER A 111 6.92 7.37 2.42
C SER A 111 6.27 6.07 2.89
N MET A 112 7.07 5.17 3.42
CA MET A 112 6.62 4.04 4.21
C MET A 112 6.63 4.37 5.71
N TYR A 113 7.77 4.80 6.26
CA TYR A 113 7.90 5.19 7.65
C TYR A 113 7.93 6.71 7.87
N ARG A 114 7.33 7.17 8.96
CA ARG A 114 7.39 8.57 9.43
C ARG A 114 7.64 8.62 10.94
N LYS A 115 8.72 9.30 11.36
CA LYS A 115 9.08 9.46 12.79
C LYS A 115 7.97 10.12 13.63
N ARG A 116 7.24 11.06 13.03
CA ARG A 116 6.05 11.69 13.60
C ARG A 116 4.88 11.34 12.68
N GLY A 117 3.80 10.78 13.25
CA GLY A 117 2.53 10.72 12.53
C GLY A 117 1.99 12.13 12.30
N LEU A 118 1.14 12.31 11.29
CA LEU A 118 0.28 13.49 11.24
C LEU A 118 -0.75 13.34 12.37
N GLY A 119 -0.78 14.28 13.32
CA GLY A 119 -1.71 14.28 14.46
C GLY A 119 -1.42 13.21 15.53
N PHE A 120 -2.45 12.83 16.29
CA PHE A 120 -2.39 11.90 17.44
C PHE A 120 -2.29 10.41 17.05
N ILE A 121 -1.64 10.06 15.93
CA ILE A 121 -1.50 8.65 15.52
C ILE A 121 -0.58 7.92 16.49
N LYS A 122 -1.10 6.87 17.13
CA LYS A 122 -0.35 6.04 18.08
C LYS A 122 0.89 5.42 17.39
N PRO A 123 2.03 5.31 18.09
CA PRO A 123 3.17 4.52 17.63
C PRO A 123 2.76 3.10 17.21
N ARG A 124 3.52 2.46 16.32
CA ARG A 124 3.30 1.09 15.79
C ARG A 124 2.13 0.89 14.82
N LYS A 125 1.39 1.94 14.48
CA LYS A 125 0.32 1.90 13.48
C LYS A 125 0.70 2.76 12.27
N ARG A 126 0.14 2.45 11.10
CA ARG A 126 0.25 3.30 9.90
C ARG A 126 1.72 3.58 9.54
N HIS A 127 2.03 4.79 9.05
CA HIS A 127 3.42 5.19 8.78
C HIS A 127 4.35 5.15 10.00
N PRO A 128 3.97 5.57 11.22
CA PRO A 128 4.84 5.40 12.40
C PRO A 128 5.21 3.95 12.72
N GLY A 129 4.45 2.98 12.20
CA GLY A 129 4.76 1.56 12.32
C GLY A 129 5.56 0.98 11.15
N GLY A 130 5.89 1.78 10.12
CA GLY A 130 6.42 1.24 8.85
C GLY A 130 5.40 0.32 8.13
N ARG A 131 4.12 0.44 8.49
CA ARG A 131 3.03 -0.47 8.08
C ARG A 131 2.10 0.13 7.04
N ALA A 132 2.46 1.29 6.51
CA ALA A 132 1.73 1.97 5.46
C ALA A 132 2.66 2.44 4.34
N ILE A 133 2.10 2.70 3.16
CA ILE A 133 2.78 3.31 2.02
C ILE A 133 1.81 4.27 1.34
N ASP A 134 2.33 5.37 0.81
CA ASP A 134 1.58 6.32 -0.02
C ASP A 134 2.09 6.26 -1.47
N LEU A 135 1.45 5.45 -2.32
CA LEU A 135 1.82 5.28 -3.73
C LEU A 135 1.33 6.46 -4.57
N VAL A 136 2.20 7.08 -5.37
CA VAL A 136 1.94 8.34 -6.08
C VAL A 136 1.84 8.14 -7.58
N SER A 137 2.70 7.30 -8.15
CA SER A 137 2.76 7.08 -9.59
C SER A 137 3.38 5.73 -9.94
N VAL A 138 3.21 5.31 -11.19
CA VAL A 138 3.93 4.17 -11.78
C VAL A 138 4.46 4.51 -13.15
N THR A 139 5.57 3.87 -13.52
CA THR A 139 6.14 3.91 -14.87
C THR A 139 6.10 2.52 -15.49
N LEU A 140 5.55 2.42 -16.70
CA LEU A 140 5.49 1.22 -17.51
C LEU A 140 6.82 0.98 -18.25
N LYS A 141 7.06 -0.25 -18.70
CA LYS A 141 8.26 -0.64 -19.46
C LYS A 141 8.49 0.23 -20.71
N GLY A 142 7.41 0.75 -21.31
CA GLY A 142 7.47 1.67 -22.47
C GLY A 142 7.76 3.13 -22.13
N GLY A 143 7.94 3.48 -20.85
CA GLY A 143 8.18 4.85 -20.38
C GLY A 143 6.90 5.65 -20.10
N GLU A 144 5.72 5.13 -20.46
CA GLU A 144 4.44 5.74 -20.08
C GLU A 144 4.30 5.78 -18.55
N LYS A 145 3.82 6.91 -18.04
CA LYS A 145 3.71 7.17 -16.61
C LYS A 145 2.27 7.52 -16.26
N TYR A 146 1.72 6.85 -15.26
CA TYR A 146 0.44 7.20 -14.67
C TYR A 146 0.65 7.73 -13.26
N SER A 147 0.10 8.91 -12.98
CA SER A 147 0.09 9.54 -11.67
C SER A 147 -1.29 9.38 -11.03
N VAL A 148 -1.36 9.10 -9.74
CA VAL A 148 -2.67 9.01 -9.05
C VAL A 148 -3.42 10.34 -9.16
N ARG A 149 -2.70 11.46 -8.95
CA ARG A 149 -3.26 12.81 -9.05
C ARG A 149 -3.87 13.13 -10.41
N GLY A 150 -3.16 12.79 -11.48
CA GLY A 150 -3.54 13.15 -12.84
C GLY A 150 -4.55 12.18 -13.44
N ASP A 151 -4.43 10.89 -13.11
CA ASP A 151 -5.02 9.83 -13.91
C ASP A 151 -6.12 9.03 -13.20
N PHE A 152 -6.29 9.13 -11.88
CA PHE A 152 -7.33 8.35 -11.18
C PHE A 152 -8.75 8.83 -11.47
N HIS A 153 -8.93 10.14 -11.68
CA HIS A 153 -10.21 10.78 -12.03
C HIS A 153 -11.40 10.41 -11.12
N GLY A 154 -11.17 10.31 -9.81
CA GLY A 154 -12.18 9.93 -8.81
C GLY A 154 -13.20 11.02 -8.43
N ARG A 155 -14.11 10.65 -7.53
CA ARG A 155 -15.06 11.52 -6.82
C ARG A 155 -14.99 11.23 -5.32
N ILE A 156 -14.67 12.25 -4.52
CA ILE A 156 -14.63 12.14 -3.05
C ILE A 156 -15.97 11.62 -2.51
N GLY A 157 -15.90 10.70 -1.53
CA GLY A 157 -17.03 10.03 -0.89
C GLY A 157 -17.58 8.83 -1.67
N ALA A 158 -17.04 8.53 -2.85
CA ALA A 158 -17.47 7.41 -3.67
C ALA A 158 -16.81 6.09 -3.26
N LYS A 159 -17.44 4.98 -3.67
CA LYS A 159 -16.86 3.63 -3.56
C LYS A 159 -15.96 3.38 -4.77
N THR A 160 -14.78 2.78 -4.57
CA THR A 160 -13.84 2.53 -5.68
C THR A 160 -14.05 1.22 -6.41
N CYS A 161 -14.38 0.13 -5.71
CA CYS A 161 -14.47 -1.22 -6.29
C CYS A 161 -15.78 -1.93 -5.94
N GLY A 162 -16.10 -2.95 -6.75
CA GLY A 162 -17.26 -3.83 -6.59
C GLY A 162 -18.59 -3.16 -6.94
N GLU A 163 -19.69 -3.78 -6.52
CA GLU A 163 -21.03 -3.29 -6.83
C GLU A 163 -21.20 -1.83 -6.34
N LYS A 164 -21.79 -0.98 -7.20
CA LYS A 164 -21.99 0.46 -6.95
C LYS A 164 -20.70 1.27 -6.82
N ALA A 165 -19.58 0.76 -7.34
CA ALA A 165 -18.40 1.57 -7.58
C ALA A 165 -18.77 2.75 -8.50
N ALA A 166 -18.25 3.93 -8.19
CA ALA A 166 -18.44 5.07 -9.07
C ALA A 166 -17.45 5.00 -10.23
N GLU A 167 -17.98 5.20 -11.44
CA GLU A 167 -17.18 5.42 -12.64
C GLU A 167 -16.24 6.62 -12.48
N PRO A 168 -15.06 6.60 -13.12
CA PRO A 168 -14.19 7.76 -13.15
C PRO A 168 -14.88 8.93 -13.86
N THR A 169 -14.61 10.15 -13.40
CA THR A 169 -15.12 11.39 -14.01
C THR A 169 -14.61 11.62 -15.44
N LYS A 170 -13.51 10.95 -15.82
CA LYS A 170 -13.00 10.86 -17.18
C LYS A 170 -12.52 9.43 -17.44
N ASP A 171 -13.01 8.83 -18.49
CA ASP A 171 -12.64 7.46 -18.89
C ASP A 171 -11.36 7.46 -19.76
N THR A 172 -10.22 7.66 -19.11
CA THR A 172 -8.89 7.63 -19.74
C THR A 172 -8.21 6.28 -19.54
N ALA A 173 -7.15 6.00 -20.30
CA ALA A 173 -6.34 4.79 -20.12
C ALA A 173 -5.77 4.71 -18.68
N GLY A 174 -5.27 5.83 -18.14
CA GLY A 174 -4.78 5.90 -16.77
C GLY A 174 -5.87 5.71 -15.71
N ALA A 175 -7.10 6.16 -15.96
CA ALA A 175 -8.23 5.91 -15.05
C ALA A 175 -8.56 4.43 -14.97
N ARG A 176 -8.69 3.77 -16.13
CA ARG A 176 -8.93 2.32 -16.20
C ARG A 176 -7.79 1.55 -15.55
N PHE A 177 -6.54 1.90 -15.88
CA PHE A 177 -5.35 1.30 -15.28
C PHE A 177 -5.40 1.35 -13.75
N TRP A 178 -5.67 2.51 -13.17
CA TRP A 178 -5.68 2.64 -11.72
C TRP A 178 -6.85 1.92 -11.06
N ARG A 179 -8.02 1.89 -11.69
CA ARG A 179 -9.16 1.11 -11.18
C ARG A 179 -8.85 -0.37 -11.18
N ASP A 180 -8.27 -0.88 -12.26
CA ASP A 180 -7.87 -2.28 -12.36
C ASP A 180 -6.83 -2.65 -11.29
N VAL A 181 -5.80 -1.82 -11.09
CA VAL A 181 -4.80 -2.04 -10.04
C VAL A 181 -5.45 -2.06 -8.66
N VAL A 182 -6.26 -1.05 -8.34
CA VAL A 182 -6.87 -0.93 -7.01
C VAL A 182 -7.84 -2.07 -6.73
N CYS A 183 -8.63 -2.49 -7.71
CA CYS A 183 -9.59 -3.58 -7.53
C CYS A 183 -8.92 -4.95 -7.46
N ASP A 184 -7.85 -5.21 -8.22
CA ASP A 184 -7.04 -6.42 -8.04
C ASP A 184 -6.41 -6.50 -6.64
N LEU A 185 -5.91 -5.39 -6.11
CA LEU A 185 -5.36 -5.33 -4.75
C LEU A 185 -6.44 -5.57 -3.70
N HIS A 186 -7.63 -5.03 -3.92
CA HIS A 186 -8.79 -5.27 -3.07
C HIS A 186 -9.19 -6.76 -3.08
N GLU A 187 -9.24 -7.40 -4.25
CA GLU A 187 -9.55 -8.83 -4.39
C GLU A 187 -8.52 -9.72 -3.71
N LYS A 188 -7.23 -9.38 -3.80
CA LYS A 188 -6.17 -10.08 -3.07
C LYS A 188 -6.26 -9.92 -1.55
N ARG A 189 -6.94 -8.86 -1.09
CA ARG A 189 -7.07 -8.50 0.33
C ARG A 189 -5.72 -8.38 1.03
N SER A 190 -4.70 -7.90 0.32
CA SER A 190 -3.31 -7.77 0.83
C SER A 190 -3.12 -6.56 1.74
N PHE A 191 -4.03 -5.59 1.69
CA PHE A 191 -4.06 -4.43 2.56
C PHE A 191 -5.38 -4.37 3.33
N ASN A 192 -5.33 -3.98 4.61
CA ASN A 192 -6.53 -3.71 5.38
C ASN A 192 -7.18 -2.40 4.94
N LEU A 193 -6.37 -1.38 4.65
CA LEU A 193 -6.85 -0.10 4.15
C LEU A 193 -6.22 0.15 2.78
N LEU A 194 -7.04 0.58 1.82
CA LEU A 194 -6.64 1.11 0.54
C LEU A 194 -7.50 2.36 0.31
N LEU A 195 -6.95 3.52 0.66
CA LEU A 195 -7.59 4.82 0.51
C LEU A 195 -7.10 5.46 -0.79
N THR A 196 -8.05 5.81 -1.65
CA THR A 196 -7.84 6.41 -2.96
C THR A 196 -8.26 7.88 -2.95
N PRO A 197 -8.13 8.61 -4.07
CA PRO A 197 -8.73 9.93 -4.22
C PRO A 197 -10.25 9.99 -4.00
N ASN A 198 -10.95 8.84 -3.97
CA ASN A 198 -12.36 8.80 -3.57
C ASN A 198 -12.57 8.87 -2.04
N HIS A 199 -11.53 8.71 -1.21
CA HIS A 199 -11.66 8.79 0.24
C HIS A 199 -11.95 10.23 0.70
N ASP A 200 -10.98 11.13 0.48
CA ASP A 200 -11.03 12.53 0.86
C ASP A 200 -10.03 13.38 0.05
N TRP A 201 -9.93 14.67 0.40
CA TRP A 201 -9.01 15.60 -0.25
C TRP A 201 -7.53 15.33 0.08
N GLY A 202 -7.23 14.75 1.24
CA GLY A 202 -5.88 14.42 1.65
C GLY A 202 -5.26 13.33 0.79
N HIS A 203 -6.08 12.44 0.23
CA HIS A 203 -5.65 11.31 -0.62
C HIS A 203 -5.82 11.58 -2.12
N ARG A 204 -6.04 12.83 -2.53
CA ARG A 204 -6.31 13.19 -3.94
C ARG A 204 -5.17 12.86 -4.92
N ASP A 205 -3.95 12.68 -4.41
CA ASP A 205 -2.74 12.55 -5.21
C ASP A 205 -1.92 11.28 -4.93
N HIS A 206 -2.43 10.38 -4.08
CA HIS A 206 -1.77 9.12 -3.76
C HIS A 206 -2.78 8.08 -3.26
N PHE A 207 -2.37 6.81 -3.29
CA PHE A 207 -3.06 5.75 -2.59
C PHE A 207 -2.38 5.50 -1.26
N HIS A 208 -3.12 5.64 -0.17
CA HIS A 208 -2.66 5.27 1.15
C HIS A 208 -3.07 3.84 1.45
N MET A 209 -2.08 2.97 1.65
CA MET A 209 -2.29 1.53 1.84
C MET A 209 -1.67 1.06 3.15
N GLU A 210 -2.36 0.20 3.89
CA GLU A 210 -1.90 -0.25 5.21
C GLU A 210 -2.08 -1.75 5.46
N VAL A 211 -1.12 -2.33 6.18
CA VAL A 211 -1.25 -3.64 6.86
C VAL A 211 -1.33 -3.39 8.37
N ARG A 212 -2.51 -3.56 8.94
CA ARG A 212 -2.82 -3.13 10.30
C ARG A 212 -3.20 -4.30 11.19
N SER A 213 -2.49 -4.42 12.31
CA SER A 213 -2.80 -5.39 13.37
C SER A 213 -4.08 -5.02 14.13
N ASP A 214 -4.67 -6.04 14.75
CA ASP A 214 -5.84 -5.94 15.65
C ASP A 214 -7.13 -5.44 14.98
N ILE A 215 -7.24 -5.57 13.65
CA ILE A 215 -8.49 -5.33 12.92
C ILE A 215 -8.82 -6.51 12.01
N ARG A 216 -10.12 -6.79 11.89
CA ARG A 216 -10.67 -7.84 11.02
C ARG A 216 -11.33 -7.27 9.77
N TRP A 217 -11.47 -5.95 9.71
CA TRP A 217 -12.15 -5.28 8.61
C TRP A 217 -11.16 -4.79 7.54
N LEU A 218 -11.71 -4.63 6.34
CA LEU A 218 -11.08 -4.04 5.18
C LEU A 218 -11.80 -2.76 4.81
N LEU A 219 -11.07 -1.76 4.32
CA LEU A 219 -11.60 -0.52 3.79
C LEU A 219 -10.96 -0.26 2.43
N ILE A 220 -11.79 -0.33 1.39
CA ILE A 220 -11.45 0.15 0.05
C ILE A 220 -12.33 1.36 -0.23
N GLN A 221 -11.71 2.52 -0.33
CA GLN A 221 -12.41 3.75 -0.70
C GLN A 221 -11.48 4.64 -1.47
#